data_AF-A0A060CD72-F1
#
_entry.id   AF-A0A060CD72-F1
#
_cell.length_a   1.000
_cell.length_b   1.000
_cell.length_c   1.000
_cell.angle_alpha   90.00
_cell.angle_beta   90.00
_cell.angle_gamma   90.00
#
_symmetry.space_group_name_H-M   'P 1'
#
loop_
_entity.id
_entity.type
_entity.pdbx_description
1 polymer ?
#
loop_
_entity_poly.entity_id
_entity_poly.type
_entity_poly.pdbx_seq_one_letter_code
_entity_poly.pdbx_strand_id
1 'polypeptide(L)'
;GNAVVENSLSGFSGTGYVNQKEGDITFKTVLPEAGKYKISFRYSNGNEQKENDLVVNDVQLSTVVFDATDEWKTISVNKVILNSGENSFPAR
;
A
#
# COMPACT_ATOMS: atom_id res chain seq x y z
N GLY A 1 14.69 3.61 -2.68
CA GLY A 1 14.36 2.23 -2.31
C GLY A 1 14.74 1.29 -3.43
N ASN A 2 15.05 0.04 -3.10
CA ASN A 2 15.33 -1.07 -4.02
C ASN A 2 14.06 -1.85 -4.39
N ALA A 3 12.90 -1.19 -4.38
CA ALA A 3 11.64 -1.82 -4.75
C ALA A 3 11.69 -2.24 -6.23
N VAL A 4 11.21 -3.44 -6.51
CA VAL A 4 11.18 -4.01 -7.87
C VAL A 4 9.78 -4.50 -8.21
N VAL A 5 9.42 -4.44 -9.49
CA VAL A 5 8.22 -5.11 -10.00
C VAL A 5 8.59 -6.55 -10.30
N GLU A 6 7.87 -7.48 -9.70
CA GLU A 6 8.05 -8.93 -9.86
C GLU A 6 6.73 -9.60 -10.24
N ASN A 7 6.82 -10.83 -10.72
CA ASN A 7 5.68 -11.65 -11.13
C ASN A 7 5.88 -13.14 -10.80
N SER A 8 6.79 -13.46 -9.88
CA SER A 8 7.16 -14.84 -9.55
C SER A 8 6.16 -15.54 -8.65
N LEU A 9 5.51 -14.80 -7.72
CA LEU A 9 4.37 -15.33 -6.95
C LEU A 9 3.14 -15.46 -7.85
N SER A 10 2.35 -16.52 -7.69
CA SER A 10 1.05 -16.64 -8.37
C SER A 10 -0.03 -15.83 -7.64
N GLY A 11 -1.14 -15.54 -8.30
CA GLY A 11 -2.33 -14.95 -7.66
C GLY A 11 -2.32 -13.43 -7.49
N PHE A 12 -1.29 -12.69 -7.95
CA PHE A 12 -1.35 -11.23 -8.04
C PHE A 12 -2.38 -10.76 -9.08
N SER A 13 -2.75 -9.49 -9.03
CA SER A 13 -3.60 -8.84 -10.04
C SER A 13 -2.77 -8.07 -11.05
N GLY A 14 -3.21 -7.96 -12.29
CA GLY A 14 -2.49 -7.20 -13.32
C GLY A 14 -1.29 -7.97 -13.87
N THR A 15 -0.18 -7.27 -14.15
CA THR A 15 1.02 -7.83 -14.77
C THR A 15 2.13 -8.19 -13.79
N GLY A 16 1.97 -7.85 -12.51
CA GLY A 16 2.93 -8.14 -11.45
C GLY A 16 2.53 -7.48 -10.13
N TYR A 17 3.46 -7.49 -9.19
CA TYR A 17 3.35 -6.82 -7.89
C TYR A 17 4.65 -6.10 -7.55
N VAL A 18 4.59 -5.15 -6.62
CA VAL A 18 5.79 -4.48 -6.11
C VAL A 18 6.34 -5.27 -4.93
N ASN A 19 7.56 -5.79 -5.07
CA ASN A 19 8.32 -6.33 -3.95
C ASN A 19 9.04 -5.16 -3.25
N GLN A 20 8.47 -4.74 -2.12
CA GLN A 20 9.06 -3.74 -1.24
C GLN A 20 10.22 -4.39 -0.49
N LYS A 21 11.40 -4.43 -1.16
CA LYS A 21 12.68 -4.81 -0.57
C LYS A 21 13.08 -3.77 0.50
N GLU A 22 14.27 -3.18 0.41
CA GLU A 22 14.66 -2.09 1.30
C GLU A 22 14.21 -0.71 0.76
N GLY A 23 13.68 0.12 1.67
CA GLY A 23 13.39 1.53 1.46
C GLY A 23 11.96 1.87 1.01
N ASP A 24 11.72 3.17 0.86
CA ASP A 24 10.40 3.74 0.69
C ASP A 24 9.80 3.48 -0.71
N ILE A 25 8.48 3.29 -0.76
CA ILE A 25 7.70 3.28 -2.00
C ILE A 25 6.71 4.44 -1.91
N THR A 26 6.62 5.27 -2.93
CA THR A 26 5.55 6.26 -3.05
C THR A 26 4.59 5.89 -4.17
N PHE A 27 3.29 5.86 -3.85
CA PHE A 27 2.23 5.77 -4.85
C PHE A 27 1.49 7.11 -4.96
N LYS A 28 0.96 7.39 -6.15
CA LYS A 28 0.15 8.58 -6.44
C LYS A 28 -1.19 8.16 -7.02
N THR A 29 -2.25 8.87 -6.65
CA THR A 29 -3.58 8.69 -7.24
C THR A 29 -4.21 10.05 -7.55
N VAL A 30 -5.04 10.11 -8.59
CA VAL A 30 -5.79 11.32 -8.94
C VAL A 30 -7.27 11.02 -8.76
N LEU A 31 -7.94 11.77 -7.89
CA LEU A 31 -9.35 11.59 -7.58
C LEU A 31 -10.20 12.70 -8.19
N PRO A 32 -11.42 12.40 -8.69
CA PRO A 32 -12.29 13.43 -9.25
C PRO A 32 -12.87 14.37 -8.18
N GLU A 33 -13.03 13.87 -6.94
CA GLU A 33 -13.68 14.58 -5.84
C GLU A 33 -12.91 14.37 -4.54
N ALA A 34 -13.01 15.35 -3.63
CA ALA A 34 -12.50 15.19 -2.27
C ALA A 34 -13.50 14.39 -1.43
N GLY A 35 -13.03 13.57 -0.50
CA GLY A 35 -13.93 12.75 0.30
C GLY A 35 -13.26 11.75 1.23
N LYS A 36 -14.10 10.92 1.86
CA LYS A 36 -13.67 9.80 2.69
C LYS A 36 -13.60 8.53 1.85
N TYR A 37 -12.41 7.98 1.73
CA TYR A 37 -12.15 6.78 0.95
C TYR A 37 -11.78 5.60 1.86
N LYS A 38 -12.01 4.41 1.33
CA LYS A 38 -11.44 3.17 1.84
C LYS A 38 -10.19 2.86 1.04
N ILE A 39 -9.05 2.76 1.70
CA ILE A 39 -7.80 2.32 1.09
C ILE A 39 -7.65 0.84 1.37
N SER A 40 -7.39 0.04 0.35
CA SER A 40 -7.18 -1.40 0.47
C SER A 40 -5.80 -1.78 -0.06
N PHE A 41 -5.01 -2.47 0.75
CA PHE A 41 -3.72 -3.02 0.35
C PHE A 41 -3.88 -4.51 0.16
N ARG A 42 -3.56 -4.99 -1.05
CA ARG A 42 -3.47 -6.41 -1.34
C ARG A 42 -2.00 -6.82 -1.26
N TYR A 43 -1.68 -7.74 -0.36
CA TYR A 43 -0.31 -8.06 0.01
C TYR A 43 -0.09 -9.56 0.14
N SER A 44 1.18 -9.96 -0.02
CA SER A 44 1.72 -11.27 0.37
C SER A 44 2.96 -10.96 1.20
N ASN A 45 3.13 -11.64 2.33
CA ASN A 45 4.14 -11.29 3.32
C ASN A 45 4.54 -12.53 4.11
N GLY A 46 5.36 -13.40 3.50
CA GLY A 46 5.65 -14.78 3.93
C GLY A 46 5.60 -15.04 5.44
N ASN A 47 6.77 -15.03 6.11
CA ASN A 47 6.88 -15.65 7.44
C ASN A 47 6.92 -14.64 8.61
N GLU A 48 7.04 -13.34 8.32
CA GLU A 48 7.25 -12.32 9.34
C GLU A 48 6.22 -11.21 9.24
N GLN A 49 5.72 -10.74 10.38
CA GLN A 49 4.87 -9.55 10.44
C GLN A 49 5.69 -8.32 10.04
N LYS A 50 5.08 -7.42 9.27
CA LYS A 50 5.67 -6.14 8.90
C LYS A 50 4.70 -4.99 9.22
N GLU A 51 5.24 -3.88 9.70
CA GLU A 51 4.49 -2.64 9.88
C GLU A 51 4.97 -1.62 8.85
N ASN A 52 4.05 -0.87 8.26
CA ASN A 52 4.37 0.31 7.46
C ASN A 52 3.45 1.47 7.86
N ASP A 53 3.98 2.68 7.79
CA ASP A 53 3.17 3.86 8.02
C ASP A 53 2.35 4.25 6.79
N LEU A 54 1.04 4.43 6.99
CA LEU A 54 0.17 5.05 6.00
C LEU A 54 0.31 6.56 6.10
N VAL A 55 1.13 7.12 5.20
CA VAL A 55 1.27 8.56 5.02
C VAL A 55 0.45 9.00 3.81
N VAL A 56 -0.27 10.11 3.93
CA VAL A 56 -1.06 10.73 2.86
C VAL A 56 -0.69 12.20 2.79
N ASN A 57 -0.24 12.68 1.63
CA ASN A 57 0.16 14.08 1.44
C ASN A 57 1.12 14.56 2.55
N ASP A 58 2.13 13.73 2.84
CA ASP A 58 3.14 13.93 3.89
C ASP A 58 2.64 13.93 5.35
N VAL A 59 1.38 13.56 5.59
CA VAL A 59 0.80 13.38 6.94
C VAL A 59 0.61 11.90 7.25
N GLN A 60 1.26 11.41 8.30
CA GLN A 60 1.04 10.05 8.80
C GLN A 60 -0.33 9.95 9.45
N LEU A 61 -1.15 9.01 8.99
CA LEU A 61 -2.52 8.81 9.46
C LEU A 61 -2.66 7.62 10.41
N SER A 62 -1.92 6.55 10.15
CA SER A 62 -1.95 5.31 10.93
C SER A 62 -0.76 4.42 10.59
N THR A 63 -0.43 3.48 11.47
CA THR A 63 0.45 2.36 11.14
C THR A 63 -0.40 1.16 10.71
N VAL A 64 -0.04 0.53 9.59
CA VAL A 64 -0.73 -0.65 9.05
C VAL A 64 0.12 -1.89 9.33
N VAL A 65 -0.49 -2.87 10.00
CA VAL A 65 0.13 -4.15 10.30
C VAL A 65 -0.20 -5.15 9.20
N PHE A 66 0.85 -5.71 8.59
CA PHE A 66 0.79 -6.77 7.60
C PHE A 66 1.24 -8.06 8.27
N ASP A 67 0.30 -8.94 8.61
CA ASP A 67 0.61 -10.23 9.23
C ASP A 67 1.39 -11.14 8.28
N ALA A 68 2.06 -12.14 8.85
CA ALA A 68 2.63 -13.24 8.08
C ALA A 68 1.52 -13.98 7.28
N THR A 69 1.80 -14.28 6.01
CA THR A 69 0.87 -14.97 5.11
C THR A 69 1.56 -15.58 3.90
N ASP A 70 1.24 -16.85 3.62
CA ASP A 70 1.62 -17.55 2.39
C ASP A 70 0.65 -17.29 1.22
N GLU A 71 -0.46 -16.59 1.48
CA GLU A 71 -1.48 -16.23 0.50
C GLU A 71 -1.60 -14.71 0.33
N TRP A 72 -2.20 -14.28 -0.79
CA TRP A 72 -2.55 -12.88 -1.00
C TRP A 72 -3.75 -12.46 -0.14
N LYS A 73 -3.51 -11.62 0.87
CA LYS A 73 -4.53 -11.04 1.74
C LYS A 73 -4.84 -9.60 1.36
N THR A 74 -5.99 -9.11 1.83
CA THR A 74 -6.36 -7.71 1.72
C THR A 74 -6.59 -7.13 3.10
N ILE A 75 -5.88 -6.05 3.42
CA ILE A 75 -6.15 -5.21 4.59
C ILE A 75 -6.73 -3.88 4.13
N SER A 76 -7.55 -3.22 4.96
CA SER A 76 -8.16 -1.95 4.60
C SER A 76 -8.16 -0.94 5.73
N VAL A 77 -7.88 0.32 5.37
CA VAL A 77 -8.03 1.50 6.23
C VAL A 77 -9.24 2.29 5.74
N ASN A 78 -10.22 2.48 6.62
CA ASN A 78 -11.48 3.14 6.28
C ASN A 78 -11.42 4.64 6.64
N LYS A 79 -12.27 5.44 5.98
CA LYS A 79 -12.49 6.87 6.28
C LYS A 79 -11.21 7.72 6.14
N VAL A 80 -10.32 7.37 5.22
CA VAL A 80 -9.15 8.18 4.89
C VAL A 80 -9.61 9.40 4.09
N ILE A 81 -9.26 10.59 4.54
CA ILE A 81 -9.64 11.84 3.88
C ILE A 81 -8.64 12.10 2.75
N LEU A 82 -9.14 12.18 1.52
CA LEU A 82 -8.33 12.48 0.33
C LEU A 82 -8.88 13.72 -0.38
N ASN A 83 -8.00 14.46 -1.03
CA ASN A 83 -8.33 15.64 -1.82
C ASN A 83 -8.81 15.25 -3.22
N SER A 84 -9.58 16.11 -3.86
CA SER A 84 -9.71 16.07 -5.33
C SER A 84 -8.36 16.38 -5.96
N GLY A 85 -8.04 15.75 -7.09
CA GLY A 85 -6.74 15.86 -7.73
C GLY A 85 -5.73 14.85 -7.19
N GLU A 86 -4.45 15.18 -7.32
CA GLU A 86 -3.35 14.29 -6.92
C GLU A 86 -3.27 14.13 -5.38
N ASN A 87 -3.13 12.90 -4.92
CA ASN A 87 -2.73 12.57 -3.56
C ASN A 87 -1.50 11.65 -3.61
N SER A 88 -0.53 11.90 -2.74
CA SER A 88 0.68 11.08 -2.58
C SER A 88 0.58 10.19 -1.35
N PHE A 89 1.18 9.01 -1.45
CA PHE A 89 1.23 8.04 -0.38
C PHE A 89 2.63 7.43 -0.27
N PRO A 90 3.52 8.06 0.50
CA PRO A 90 4.79 7.44 0.83
C PRO A 90 4.58 6.34 1.87
N ALA A 91 5.00 5.13 1.55
CA ALA A 91 5.20 4.06 2.51
C ALA A 91 6.64 4.17 3.01
N ARG A 92 6.78 4.43 4.31
CA ARG A 92 8.03 4.47 5.07
C ARG A 92 8.04 3.30 6.05
#